data_AF-A0A9E2G5E9-F1
#
_entry.id   AF-A0A9E2G5E9-F1
#
_cell.length_a   1.000
_cell.length_b   1.000
_cell.length_c   1.000
_cell.angle_alpha   90.00
_cell.angle_beta   90.00
_cell.angle_gamma   90.00
#
_symmetry.space_group_name_H-M   'P 1'
#
loop_
_entity.id
_entity.type
_entity.pdbx_description
1 polymer ?
#
loop_
_entity_poly.entity_id
_entity_poly.type
_entity_poly.pdbx_seq_one_letter_code
_entity_poly.pdbx_strand_id
1 'polypeptide(L)'
;MRWRSYFLATATILLLRTVDLFLTWIYTPDLEHEWNPIISFLGISWPGFILSQVLVFSFIAGAMFFYFRREPNVPAPNGLSFQDFTYFYFFGELRPWRRRFLSFPRRLRPHLVFNGFLMMTMSLIVSTFAIVNNLLLIAGVQRYVLFLGSHYRIFFPAFFITAGLVCVNLFFIIEYVRYKRLHAIQ
;
A
#
# COMPACT_ATOMS: atom_id res chain seq x y z
N MET A 1 6.13 -1.87 20.76
CA MET A 1 6.60 -2.03 19.37
C MET A 1 6.43 -3.49 18.94
N ARG A 2 5.96 -3.76 17.72
CA ARG A 2 5.66 -5.12 17.24
C ARG A 2 6.75 -5.64 16.29
N TRP A 3 7.93 -5.93 16.84
CA TRP A 3 9.13 -6.29 16.06
C TRP A 3 8.96 -7.55 15.19
N ARG A 4 8.39 -8.63 15.75
CA ARG A 4 8.18 -9.88 14.99
C ARG A 4 7.34 -9.64 13.73
N SER A 5 6.22 -8.95 13.87
CA SER A 5 5.34 -8.64 12.74
C SER A 5 5.99 -7.69 11.72
N TYR A 6 6.81 -6.74 12.19
CA TYR A 6 7.58 -5.87 11.30
C TYR A 6 8.58 -6.67 10.46
N PHE A 7 9.41 -7.51 11.09
CA PHE A 7 10.41 -8.31 10.37
C PHE A 7 9.76 -9.29 9.40
N LEU A 8 8.66 -9.94 9.80
CA LEU A 8 7.90 -10.81 8.90
C LEU A 8 7.37 -10.04 7.70
N ALA A 9 6.72 -8.88 7.92
CA ALA A 9 6.19 -8.08 6.82
C ALA A 9 7.29 -7.59 5.87
N THR A 10 8.42 -7.14 6.41
CA THR A 10 9.58 -6.70 5.61
C THR A 10 10.18 -7.86 4.81
N ALA A 11 10.35 -9.03 5.43
CA ALA A 11 10.85 -10.23 4.74
C ALA A 11 9.90 -10.70 3.63
N THR A 12 8.58 -10.67 3.88
CA THR A 12 7.57 -11.00 2.86
C THR A 12 7.63 -10.04 1.68
N ILE A 13 7.71 -8.73 1.92
CA ILE A 13 7.82 -7.75 0.82
C ILE A 13 9.11 -7.97 0.03
N LEU A 14 10.23 -8.20 0.72
CA LEU A 14 11.51 -8.47 0.06
C LEU A 14 11.39 -9.71 -0.85
N LEU A 15 10.85 -10.81 -0.32
CA LEU A 15 10.65 -12.04 -1.08
C LEU A 15 9.77 -11.81 -2.31
N LEU A 16 8.62 -11.15 -2.15
CA LEU A 16 7.70 -10.88 -3.27
C LEU A 16 8.39 -10.02 -4.34
N ARG A 17 9.16 -9.00 -3.97
CA ARG A 17 9.90 -8.19 -4.94
C ARG A 17 11.01 -8.97 -5.65
N THR A 18 11.69 -9.87 -4.95
CA THR A 18 12.69 -10.75 -5.57
C THR A 18 12.05 -11.69 -6.57
N VAL A 19 10.91 -12.31 -6.23
CA VAL A 19 10.16 -13.18 -7.15
C VAL A 19 9.65 -12.39 -8.36
N ASP A 20 9.10 -11.19 -8.13
CA ASP A 20 8.64 -10.29 -9.19
C ASP A 20 9.77 -9.94 -10.16
N LEU A 21 10.93 -9.47 -9.65
CA LEU A 21 12.12 -9.19 -10.44
C LEU A 21 12.59 -10.39 -11.27
N PHE A 22 12.59 -11.57 -10.67
CA PHE A 22 12.98 -12.80 -11.33
C PHE A 22 12.02 -13.16 -12.48
N LEU A 23 10.71 -13.02 -12.25
CA LEU A 23 9.71 -13.28 -13.29
C LEU A 23 9.75 -12.23 -14.41
N THR A 24 9.98 -10.95 -14.08
CA THR A 24 10.21 -9.92 -15.10
C THR A 24 11.43 -10.25 -15.95
N TRP A 25 12.53 -10.73 -15.34
CA TRP A 25 13.73 -11.13 -16.08
C TRP A 25 13.45 -12.28 -17.07
N ILE A 26 12.63 -13.24 -16.68
CA ILE A 26 12.22 -14.35 -17.56
C ILE A 26 11.33 -13.86 -18.70
N TYR A 27 10.35 -12.99 -18.40
CA TYR A 27 9.37 -12.54 -19.37
C TYR A 27 9.93 -11.54 -20.37
N THR A 28 10.71 -10.56 -19.89
CA THR A 28 11.21 -9.44 -20.68
C THR A 28 12.68 -9.13 -20.29
N PRO A 29 13.64 -9.96 -20.72
CA PRO A 29 15.05 -9.81 -20.35
C PRO A 29 15.71 -8.52 -20.89
N ASP A 30 15.11 -7.88 -21.89
CA ASP A 30 15.54 -6.59 -22.46
C ASP A 30 14.78 -5.38 -21.89
N LEU A 31 13.79 -5.61 -21.01
CA LEU A 31 12.85 -4.63 -20.45
C LEU A 31 11.98 -3.90 -21.50
N GLU A 32 11.97 -4.29 -22.78
CA GLU A 32 11.25 -3.57 -23.83
C GLU A 32 9.73 -3.58 -23.66
N HIS A 33 9.21 -4.67 -23.09
CA HIS A 33 7.77 -4.88 -22.84
C HIS A 33 7.35 -4.54 -21.40
N GLU A 34 8.24 -3.93 -20.60
CA GLU A 34 7.91 -3.53 -19.23
C GLU A 34 7.01 -2.27 -19.22
N TRP A 35 5.90 -2.38 -18.50
CA TRP A 35 4.94 -1.28 -18.41
C TRP A 35 5.35 -0.24 -17.37
N ASN A 36 6.31 -0.55 -16.49
CA ASN A 36 6.75 0.39 -15.47
C ASN A 36 7.11 1.75 -16.11
N PRO A 37 6.36 2.83 -15.81
CA PRO A 37 6.55 4.13 -16.46
C PRO A 37 7.98 4.65 -16.30
N ILE A 38 8.63 4.30 -15.18
CA ILE A 38 10.01 4.70 -14.91
C ILE A 38 10.97 4.08 -15.93
N ILE A 39 10.73 2.85 -16.38
CA ILE A 39 11.58 2.16 -17.35
C ILE A 39 11.25 2.61 -18.77
N SER A 40 9.97 2.63 -19.13
CA SER A 40 9.51 2.92 -20.49
C SER A 40 9.68 4.39 -20.90
N PHE A 41 9.58 5.35 -19.96
CA PHE A 41 9.82 6.77 -20.26
C PHE A 41 11.29 7.20 -20.15
N LEU A 42 12.08 6.59 -19.27
CA LEU A 42 13.47 7.02 -19.02
C LEU A 42 14.53 6.10 -19.65
N GLY A 43 14.13 5.01 -20.32
CA GLY A 43 15.05 4.08 -20.99
C GLY A 43 16.02 3.40 -20.02
N ILE A 44 15.56 3.11 -18.80
CA ILE A 44 16.42 2.62 -17.72
C ILE A 44 16.77 1.15 -17.94
N SER A 45 18.07 0.84 -17.91
CA SER A 45 18.59 -0.52 -17.95
C SER A 45 18.43 -1.25 -16.61
N TRP A 46 18.65 -2.56 -16.60
CA TRP A 46 18.55 -3.43 -15.41
C TRP A 46 19.19 -2.88 -14.13
N PRO A 47 20.42 -2.32 -14.13
CA PRO A 47 21.01 -1.75 -12.93
C PRO A 47 20.14 -0.64 -12.31
N GLY A 48 19.58 0.25 -13.14
CA GLY A 48 18.71 1.32 -12.66
C GLY A 48 17.36 0.79 -12.19
N PHE A 49 16.83 -0.25 -12.84
CA PHE A 49 15.61 -0.91 -12.37
C PHE A 49 15.82 -1.55 -10.99
N ILE A 50 16.90 -2.32 -10.79
CA ILE A 50 17.26 -2.92 -9.50
C ILE A 50 17.46 -1.83 -8.44
N LEU A 51 18.16 -0.75 -8.77
CA LEU A 51 18.35 0.38 -7.85
C LEU A 51 17.01 0.98 -7.43
N SER A 52 16.08 1.20 -8.37
CA SER A 52 14.74 1.71 -8.07
C SER A 52 13.98 0.80 -7.10
N GLN A 53 14.12 -0.53 -7.28
CA GLN A 53 13.47 -1.53 -6.44
C GLN A 53 14.01 -1.51 -5.01
N VAL A 54 15.33 -1.37 -4.85
CA VAL A 54 16.00 -1.23 -3.54
C VAL A 54 15.58 0.06 -2.84
N LEU A 55 15.50 1.19 -3.57
CA LEU A 55 15.08 2.47 -3.01
C LEU A 55 13.61 2.45 -2.56
N VAL A 56 12.72 1.94 -3.41
CA VAL A 56 11.29 1.79 -3.09
C VAL A 56 11.10 0.85 -1.90
N PHE A 57 11.80 -0.28 -1.88
CA PHE A 57 11.77 -1.22 -0.74
C PHE A 57 12.22 -0.54 0.56
N SER A 58 13.37 0.15 0.54
CA SER A 58 13.91 0.85 1.69
C SER A 58 12.94 1.91 2.22
N PHE A 59 12.31 2.66 1.31
CA PHE A 59 11.31 3.65 1.65
C PHE A 59 10.07 3.03 2.31
N ILE A 60 9.53 1.93 1.75
CA ILE A 60 8.38 1.22 2.31
C ILE A 60 8.72 0.65 3.70
N ALA A 61 9.89 0.01 3.85
CA ALA A 61 10.34 -0.52 5.14
C ALA A 61 10.48 0.59 6.19
N GLY A 62 11.04 1.74 5.80
CA GLY A 62 11.11 2.93 6.65
C GLY A 62 9.73 3.48 7.04
N ALA A 63 8.77 3.53 6.11
CA ALA A 63 7.41 3.96 6.41
C ALA A 63 6.68 2.98 7.35
N MET A 64 6.83 1.67 7.11
CA MET A 64 6.27 0.60 7.93
C MET A 64 6.71 0.68 9.40
N PHE A 65 7.95 1.12 9.65
CA PHE A 65 8.46 1.30 10.99
C PHE A 65 7.52 2.14 11.86
N PHE A 66 6.96 3.23 11.32
CA PHE A 66 6.01 4.08 12.05
C PHE A 66 4.72 3.34 12.39
N TYR A 67 4.19 2.53 11.46
CA TYR A 67 3.01 1.72 11.73
C TYR A 67 3.24 0.70 12.85
N PHE A 68 4.36 -0.03 12.85
CA PHE A 68 4.65 -1.06 13.86
C PHE A 68 5.15 -0.51 15.20
N ARG A 69 5.69 0.72 15.21
CA ARG A 69 6.07 1.44 16.44
C ARG A 69 4.92 2.21 17.08
N ARG A 70 3.77 2.35 16.41
CA ARG A 70 2.63 3.12 16.92
C ARG A 70 2.20 2.71 18.33
N GLU A 71 1.75 3.71 19.09
CA GLU A 71 1.16 3.51 20.41
C GLU A 71 -0.16 2.73 20.29
N PRO A 72 -0.49 1.89 21.29
CA PRO A 72 -1.69 1.06 21.25
C PRO A 72 -2.99 1.88 21.33
N ASN A 73 -2.94 3.07 21.95
CA ASN A 73 -4.12 3.86 22.26
C ASN A 73 -4.21 5.09 21.34
N VAL A 74 -5.37 5.25 20.69
CA VAL A 74 -5.74 6.51 20.05
C VAL A 74 -6.49 7.32 21.11
N PRO A 75 -6.00 8.50 21.54
CA PRO A 75 -6.66 9.32 22.56
C PRO A 75 -7.89 10.00 21.97
N ALA A 76 -8.96 9.22 21.76
CA ALA A 76 -10.21 9.65 21.16
C ALA A 76 -11.36 9.64 22.19
N PRO A 77 -12.28 10.63 22.15
CA PRO A 77 -13.48 10.66 22.98
C PRO A 77 -14.30 9.37 22.90
N ASN A 78 -15.07 9.05 23.93
CA ASN A 78 -15.93 7.86 23.93
C ASN A 78 -17.16 8.05 23.04
N GLY A 79 -17.64 6.95 22.44
CA GLY A 79 -18.90 6.95 21.69
C GLY A 79 -18.84 7.50 20.26
N LEU A 80 -17.66 7.68 19.66
CA LEU A 80 -17.56 8.19 18.29
C LEU A 80 -18.14 7.23 17.25
N SER A 81 -18.88 7.78 16.30
CA SER A 81 -19.24 7.11 15.06
C SER A 81 -17.99 6.79 14.23
N PHE A 82 -18.08 5.86 13.28
CA PHE A 82 -16.96 5.53 12.39
C PHE A 82 -16.45 6.77 11.64
N GLN A 83 -17.36 7.59 11.10
CA GLN A 83 -17.01 8.81 10.33
C GLN A 83 -16.37 9.89 11.21
N ASP A 84 -16.82 10.03 12.45
CA ASP A 84 -16.23 10.99 13.39
C ASP A 84 -14.86 10.51 13.88
N PHE A 85 -14.70 9.20 14.06
CA PHE A 85 -13.42 8.59 14.38
C PHE A 85 -12.38 8.81 13.28
N THR A 86 -12.71 8.57 12.01
CA THR A 86 -11.74 8.75 10.90
C THR A 86 -11.27 10.20 10.80
N TYR A 87 -12.17 11.17 10.98
CA TYR A 87 -11.80 12.58 11.06
C TYR A 87 -10.94 12.86 12.29
N PHE A 88 -11.38 12.44 13.46
CA PHE A 88 -10.65 12.64 14.71
C PHE A 88 -9.23 12.05 14.66
N TYR A 89 -9.05 10.91 13.98
CA TYR A 89 -7.77 10.21 13.87
C TYR A 89 -6.64 11.11 13.38
N PHE A 90 -6.90 11.94 12.35
CA PHE A 90 -5.89 12.84 11.78
C PHE A 90 -5.86 14.22 12.43
N PHE A 91 -7.02 14.75 12.81
CA PHE A 91 -7.13 16.13 13.27
C PHE A 91 -7.02 16.28 14.79
N GLY A 92 -7.34 15.24 15.55
CA GLY A 92 -7.30 15.23 17.02
C GLY A 92 -8.40 16.04 17.70
N GLU A 93 -9.33 16.59 16.92
CA GLU A 93 -10.49 17.37 17.38
C GLU A 93 -11.67 17.11 16.45
N LEU A 94 -12.89 17.22 16.95
CA LEU A 94 -14.10 17.16 16.12
C LEU A 94 -14.47 18.57 15.66
N ARG A 95 -14.77 18.70 14.37
CA ARG A 95 -15.34 19.93 13.81
C ARG A 95 -16.70 19.65 13.18
N PRO A 96 -17.59 20.66 13.11
CA PRO A 96 -18.82 20.54 12.32
C PRO A 96 -18.51 20.09 10.90
N TRP A 97 -19.33 19.19 10.33
CA TRP A 97 -19.12 18.58 9.02
C TRP A 97 -18.69 19.60 7.94
N ARG A 98 -19.38 20.75 7.88
CA ARG A 98 -19.11 21.83 6.92
C ARG A 98 -17.68 22.39 6.97
N ARG A 99 -16.97 22.28 8.09
CA ARG A 99 -15.60 22.79 8.29
C ARG A 99 -14.52 21.72 8.20
N ARG A 100 -14.89 20.45 7.98
CA ARG A 100 -13.95 19.33 7.90
C ARG A 100 -13.05 19.40 6.66
N PHE A 101 -13.60 19.87 5.54
CA PHE A 101 -12.90 19.94 4.24
C PHE A 101 -11.79 21.00 4.18
N LEU A 102 -11.80 22.00 5.07
CA LEU A 102 -10.85 23.12 5.07
C LEU A 102 -9.78 23.00 6.16
N SER A 103 -9.72 21.85 6.85
CA SER A 103 -8.83 21.70 7.99
C SER A 103 -7.48 21.11 7.54
N PHE A 104 -6.38 21.75 7.96
CA PHE A 104 -5.05 21.18 7.80
C PHE A 104 -4.73 20.20 8.93
N PRO A 105 -4.07 19.07 8.62
CA PRO A 105 -3.72 18.08 9.61
C PRO A 105 -2.79 18.66 10.67
N ARG A 106 -3.14 18.50 11.95
CA ARG A 106 -2.35 19.00 13.08
C ARG A 106 -1.39 17.96 13.66
N ARG A 107 -1.61 16.66 13.39
CA ARG A 107 -0.84 15.56 14.00
C ARG A 107 -0.12 14.73 12.96
N LEU A 108 1.20 14.91 12.84
CA LEU A 108 2.02 14.18 11.86
C LEU A 108 2.10 12.66 12.12
N ARG A 109 2.11 12.24 13.39
CA ARG A 109 2.26 10.82 13.76
C ARG A 109 1.15 9.91 13.19
N PRO A 110 -0.16 10.21 13.35
CA PRO A 110 -1.24 9.47 12.69
C PRO A 110 -1.07 9.35 11.17
N HIS A 111 -0.57 10.39 10.49
CA HIS A 111 -0.30 10.33 9.06
C HIS A 111 0.85 9.37 8.73
N LEU A 112 1.94 9.39 9.49
CA LEU A 112 3.05 8.46 9.29
C LEU A 112 2.62 7.00 9.53
N VAL A 113 1.78 6.76 10.53
CA VAL A 113 1.20 5.45 10.82
C VAL A 113 0.30 4.99 9.68
N PHE A 114 -0.61 5.86 9.21
CA PHE A 114 -1.51 5.58 8.10
C PHE A 114 -0.75 5.27 6.81
N ASN A 115 0.21 6.12 6.44
CA ASN A 115 1.03 5.92 5.25
C ASN A 115 1.88 4.65 5.36
N GLY A 116 2.45 4.36 6.54
CA GLY A 116 3.20 3.13 6.78
C GLY A 116 2.36 1.87 6.57
N PHE A 117 1.09 1.88 6.98
CA PHE A 117 0.16 0.80 6.67
C PHE A 117 -0.16 0.73 5.18
N LEU A 118 -0.55 1.87 4.60
CA LEU A 118 -0.99 1.94 3.22
C LEU A 118 0.10 1.44 2.28
N MET A 119 1.32 1.92 2.43
CA MET A 119 2.49 1.50 1.65
C MET A 119 2.78 0.01 1.79
N MET A 120 2.72 -0.53 3.01
CA MET A 120 2.89 -1.97 3.26
C MET A 120 1.84 -2.78 2.50
N THR A 121 0.55 -2.48 2.73
CA THR A 121 -0.55 -3.25 2.14
C THR A 121 -0.61 -3.11 0.62
N MET A 122 -0.39 -1.90 0.10
CA MET A 122 -0.30 -1.67 -1.34
C MET A 122 0.89 -2.43 -1.93
N SER A 123 2.07 -2.40 -1.30
CA SER A 123 3.21 -3.16 -1.82
C SER A 123 2.93 -4.66 -1.88
N LEU A 124 2.25 -5.23 -0.88
CA LEU A 124 1.87 -6.64 -0.90
C LEU A 124 0.91 -6.94 -2.06
N ILE A 125 -0.12 -6.11 -2.25
CA ILE A 125 -1.10 -6.29 -3.32
C ILE A 125 -0.45 -6.12 -4.70
N VAL A 126 0.31 -5.04 -4.91
CA VAL A 126 0.96 -4.73 -6.19
C VAL A 126 1.99 -5.80 -6.55
N SER A 127 2.85 -6.21 -5.62
CA SER A 127 3.83 -7.27 -5.91
C SER A 127 3.15 -8.61 -6.20
N THR A 128 2.09 -8.97 -5.45
CA THR A 128 1.34 -10.20 -5.74
C THR A 128 0.69 -10.13 -7.12
N PHE A 129 0.09 -8.99 -7.46
CA PHE A 129 -0.52 -8.76 -8.76
C PHE A 129 0.50 -8.86 -9.90
N ALA A 130 1.67 -8.23 -9.74
CA ALA A 130 2.74 -8.26 -10.75
C ALA A 130 3.26 -9.68 -10.98
N ILE A 131 3.47 -10.46 -9.91
CA ILE A 131 3.82 -11.89 -9.99
C ILE A 131 2.76 -12.67 -10.79
N VAL A 132 1.48 -12.53 -10.44
CA VAL A 132 0.39 -13.25 -11.12
C VAL A 132 0.28 -12.82 -12.58
N ASN A 133 0.38 -11.52 -12.86
CA ASN A 133 0.40 -10.97 -14.22
C ASN A 133 1.53 -11.59 -15.04
N ASN A 134 2.76 -11.55 -14.52
CA ASN A 134 3.93 -12.09 -15.22
C ASN A 134 3.81 -13.61 -15.44
N LEU A 135 3.33 -14.37 -14.45
CA LEU A 135 3.07 -15.81 -14.61
C LEU A 135 2.04 -16.10 -15.70
N LEU A 136 0.94 -15.35 -15.76
CA LEU A 136 -0.09 -15.54 -16.79
C LEU A 136 0.40 -15.18 -18.19
N LEU A 137 1.26 -14.16 -18.30
CA LEU A 137 1.91 -13.78 -19.55
C LEU A 137 2.93 -14.82 -20.01
N ILE A 138 3.82 -15.28 -19.11
CA ILE A 138 4.79 -16.35 -19.39
C ILE A 138 4.09 -17.65 -19.80
N ALA A 139 3.00 -18.01 -19.12
CA ALA A 139 2.20 -19.18 -19.46
C ALA A 139 1.40 -19.03 -20.77
N GLY A 140 1.39 -17.84 -21.38
CA GLY A 140 0.73 -17.59 -22.66
C GLY A 140 -0.79 -17.79 -22.60
N VAL A 141 -1.43 -17.48 -21.46
CA VAL A 141 -2.88 -17.69 -21.28
C VAL A 141 -3.65 -16.78 -22.24
N GLN A 142 -4.06 -17.32 -23.39
CA GLN A 142 -4.59 -16.54 -24.53
C GLN A 142 -5.71 -15.58 -24.15
N ARG A 143 -6.69 -16.04 -23.35
CA ARG A 143 -7.80 -15.18 -22.89
C ARG A 143 -7.31 -13.99 -22.08
N TYR A 144 -6.30 -14.19 -21.24
CA TYR A 144 -5.72 -13.12 -20.43
C TYR A 144 -4.92 -12.14 -21.28
N VAL A 145 -4.08 -12.64 -22.19
CA VAL A 145 -3.30 -11.82 -23.11
C VAL A 145 -4.21 -10.93 -23.97
N LEU A 146 -5.28 -11.49 -24.53
CA LEU A 146 -6.28 -10.74 -25.31
C LEU A 146 -7.00 -9.70 -24.47
N PHE A 147 -7.40 -10.06 -23.25
CA PHE A 147 -8.02 -9.12 -22.31
C PHE A 147 -7.09 -7.95 -21.99
N LEU A 148 -5.83 -8.25 -21.65
CA LEU A 148 -4.85 -7.23 -21.31
C LEU A 148 -4.57 -6.32 -22.51
N GLY A 149 -4.34 -6.88 -23.70
CA GLY A 149 -4.09 -6.10 -24.92
C GLY A 149 -5.22 -5.12 -25.28
N SER A 150 -6.47 -5.47 -24.94
CA SER A 150 -7.64 -4.62 -25.22
C SER A 150 -8.00 -3.66 -24.08
N HIS A 151 -7.73 -4.01 -22.82
CA HIS A 151 -8.27 -3.29 -21.65
C HIS A 151 -7.23 -2.76 -20.67
N TYR A 152 -5.92 -2.97 -20.88
CA TYR A 152 -4.88 -2.62 -19.89
C TYR A 152 -4.95 -1.17 -19.39
N ARG A 153 -5.25 -0.21 -20.29
CA ARG A 153 -5.33 1.24 -19.96
C ARG A 153 -6.39 1.58 -18.93
N ILE A 154 -7.46 0.79 -18.86
CA ILE A 154 -8.56 1.00 -17.91
C ILE A 154 -8.38 0.05 -16.71
N PHE A 155 -8.00 -1.21 -17.00
CA PHE A 155 -7.89 -2.25 -16.00
C PHE A 155 -6.85 -1.93 -14.91
N PHE A 156 -5.63 -1.51 -15.28
CA PHE A 156 -4.59 -1.21 -14.28
C PHE A 156 -4.95 -0.01 -13.39
N PRO A 157 -5.35 1.17 -13.90
CA PRO A 157 -5.78 2.26 -13.03
C PRO A 157 -6.97 1.88 -12.14
N ALA A 158 -7.98 1.20 -12.69
CA ALA A 158 -9.13 0.74 -11.91
C ALA A 158 -8.69 -0.20 -10.76
N PHE A 159 -7.83 -1.17 -11.06
CA PHE A 159 -7.27 -2.09 -10.06
C PHE A 159 -6.53 -1.35 -8.96
N PHE A 160 -5.61 -0.43 -9.29
CA PHE A 160 -4.83 0.31 -8.30
C PHE A 160 -5.70 1.26 -7.46
N ILE A 161 -6.70 1.91 -8.06
CA ILE A 161 -7.66 2.75 -7.33
C ILE A 161 -8.48 1.90 -6.36
N THR A 162 -9.03 0.78 -6.81
CA THR A 162 -9.81 -0.13 -5.97
C THR A 162 -8.95 -0.70 -4.84
N ALA A 163 -7.73 -1.17 -5.13
CA ALA A 163 -6.79 -1.64 -4.12
C ALA A 163 -6.48 -0.55 -3.08
N GLY A 164 -6.23 0.69 -3.52
CA GLY A 164 -6.03 1.84 -2.65
C GLY A 164 -7.22 2.08 -1.73
N LEU A 165 -8.43 2.14 -2.28
CA LEU A 165 -9.66 2.30 -1.50
C LEU A 165 -9.85 1.18 -0.47
N VAL A 166 -9.59 -0.07 -0.85
CA VAL A 166 -9.67 -1.23 0.06
C VAL A 166 -8.66 -1.07 1.20
N CYS A 167 -7.41 -0.73 0.92
CA CYS A 167 -6.38 -0.53 1.94
C CYS A 167 -6.74 0.60 2.92
N VAL A 168 -7.26 1.72 2.41
CA VAL A 168 -7.72 2.84 3.25
C VAL A 168 -8.86 2.41 4.16
N ASN A 169 -9.86 1.72 3.62
CA ASN A 169 -10.99 1.23 4.41
C ASN A 169 -10.56 0.20 5.46
N LEU A 170 -9.72 -0.76 5.08
CA LEU A 170 -9.17 -1.77 5.99
C LEU A 170 -8.42 -1.12 7.16
N PHE A 171 -7.60 -0.10 6.89
CA PHE A 171 -6.92 0.63 7.95
C PHE A 171 -7.90 1.20 8.97
N PHE A 172 -8.91 1.94 8.51
CA PHE A 172 -9.85 2.60 9.41
C PHE A 172 -10.74 1.61 10.14
N ILE A 173 -11.14 0.51 9.51
CA ILE A 173 -11.88 -0.57 10.18
C ILE A 173 -11.03 -1.15 11.31
N ILE A 174 -9.76 -1.48 11.05
CA ILE A 174 -8.84 -2.03 12.07
C ILE A 174 -8.66 -1.06 13.24
N GLU A 175 -8.41 0.22 12.95
CA GLU A 175 -8.21 1.23 13.99
C GLU A 175 -9.51 1.55 14.75
N TYR A 176 -10.67 1.54 14.09
CA TYR A 176 -11.97 1.76 14.73
C TYR A 176 -12.36 0.59 15.64
N VAL A 177 -12.16 -0.66 15.19
CA VAL A 177 -12.37 -1.85 16.01
C VAL A 177 -11.46 -1.82 17.23
N ARG A 178 -10.20 -1.39 17.07
CA ARG A 178 -9.30 -1.22 18.22
C ARG A 178 -9.82 -0.15 19.19
N TYR A 179 -10.22 1.01 18.68
CA TYR A 179 -10.81 2.07 19.48
C TYR A 179 -12.01 1.57 20.29
N LYS A 180 -12.96 0.89 19.65
CA LYS A 180 -14.13 0.31 20.33
C LYS A 180 -13.76 -0.68 21.44
N ARG A 181 -12.74 -1.52 21.24
CA ARG A 181 -12.30 -2.50 22.25
C ARG A 181 -11.69 -1.84 23.47
N LEU A 182 -10.88 -0.79 23.29
CA LEU A 182 -10.26 -0.06 24.42
C LEU A 182 -11.32 0.58 25.31
N HIS A 183 -12.38 1.10 24.70
CA HIS A 183 -13.45 1.81 25.38
C HIS A 183 -14.56 0.91 25.92
N ALA A 184 -14.54 -0.38 25.60
CA ALA A 184 -15.46 -1.38 26.17
C ALA A 184 -14.93 -1.99 27.47
N ILE A 185 -13.64 -1.77 27.79
CA ILE A 185 -12.95 -2.32 28.97
C ILE A 185 -12.87 -1.28 30.11
N GLN A 186 -13.17 -0.01 29.81
CA GLN A 186 -13.26 1.11 30.78
C GLN A 186 -14.69 1.30 31.25
#